data_AF-A0A1S2VJS0-F1
#
_entry.id   AF-A0A1S2VJS0-F1
#
_cell.length_a   1.000
_cell.length_b   1.000
_cell.length_c   1.000
_cell.angle_alpha   90.00
_cell.angle_beta   90.00
_cell.angle_gamma   90.00
#
_symmetry.space_group_name_H-M   'P 1'
#
loop_
_entity.id
_entity.type
_entity.pdbx_description
1 polymer ?
#
loop_
_entity_poly.entity_id
_entity_poly.type
_entity_poly.pdbx_seq_one_letter_code
_entity_poly.pdbx_strand_id
1 'polypeptide(L)'
;MTQKITYESLKAEQAWLVVSEQLQQRNSLLSMGINYLERLPGDLSVASRLMIIRYHLRVSLRKLTAEARAKPAANMTPDDVKQQWLHIHQLFFLLRQIDAELEKASGVSDNFRQWCETRPQRVYKSSLVHLN
;
A
#
# COMPACT_ATOMS: atom_id res chain seq x y z
N MET A 1 3.88 -35.28 -11.94
CA MET A 1 3.67 -34.14 -12.85
C MET A 1 4.64 -33.05 -12.47
N THR A 2 5.59 -32.75 -13.34
CA THR A 2 6.67 -31.76 -13.10
C THR A 2 6.09 -30.35 -13.22
N GLN A 3 6.24 -29.55 -12.17
CA GLN A 3 5.77 -28.17 -12.09
C GLN A 3 6.47 -27.31 -13.16
N LYS A 4 5.70 -26.63 -14.02
CA LYS A 4 6.23 -25.59 -14.91
C LYS A 4 6.04 -24.23 -14.26
N ILE A 5 6.98 -23.86 -13.38
CA ILE A 5 7.12 -22.46 -12.96
C ILE A 5 7.55 -21.66 -14.18
N THR A 6 6.82 -20.60 -14.51
CA THR A 6 7.18 -19.70 -15.62
C THR A 6 7.94 -18.49 -15.08
N TYR A 7 8.76 -17.87 -15.93
CA TYR A 7 9.45 -16.64 -15.58
C TYR A 7 8.48 -15.51 -15.21
N GLU A 8 7.34 -15.42 -15.92
CA GLU A 8 6.31 -14.41 -15.67
C GLU A 8 5.57 -14.64 -14.34
N SER A 9 5.32 -15.88 -13.94
CA SER A 9 4.74 -16.17 -12.62
C SER A 9 5.69 -15.79 -11.47
N LEU A 10 7.01 -15.98 -11.64
CA LEU A 10 8.00 -15.57 -10.64
C LEU A 10 8.07 -14.03 -10.51
N LYS A 11 8.02 -13.30 -11.63
CA LYS A 11 7.96 -11.84 -11.61
C LYS A 11 6.71 -11.33 -10.91
N ALA A 12 5.55 -11.91 -11.21
CA ALA A 12 4.30 -11.52 -10.58
C ALA A 12 4.38 -11.74 -9.05
N GLU A 13 4.93 -12.86 -8.60
CA GLU A 13 5.15 -13.14 -7.18
C GLU A 13 6.10 -12.12 -6.53
N GLN A 14 7.23 -11.81 -7.17
CA GLN A 14 8.16 -10.80 -6.68
C GLN A 14 7.50 -9.41 -6.59
N ALA A 15 6.76 -8.99 -7.62
CA ALA A 15 6.05 -7.72 -7.64
C ALA A 15 4.96 -7.67 -6.55
N TRP A 16 4.25 -8.77 -6.33
CA TRP A 16 3.28 -8.90 -5.25
C TRP A 16 3.92 -8.69 -3.88
N LEU A 17 5.06 -9.32 -3.61
CA LEU A 17 5.79 -9.18 -2.35
C LEU A 17 6.18 -7.72 -2.10
N VAL A 18 6.78 -7.08 -3.11
CA VAL A 18 7.23 -5.68 -3.02
C VAL A 18 6.07 -4.73 -2.77
N VAL A 19 4.97 -4.84 -3.54
CA VAL A 19 3.82 -3.92 -3.37
C VAL A 19 3.10 -4.14 -2.04
N SER A 20 3.01 -5.39 -1.58
CA SER A 20 2.41 -5.73 -0.29
C SER A 20 3.23 -5.17 0.88
N GLU A 21 4.57 -5.27 0.82
CA GLU A 21 5.45 -4.69 1.83
C GLU A 21 5.30 -3.17 1.89
N GLN A 22 5.28 -2.50 0.74
CA GLN A 22 5.08 -1.05 0.69
C GLN A 22 3.71 -0.64 1.26
N LEU A 23 2.63 -1.34 0.91
CA LEU A 23 1.30 -1.08 1.50
C LEU A 23 1.28 -1.30 3.01
N GLN A 24 1.99 -2.31 3.52
CA GLN A 24 2.10 -2.54 4.96
C GLN A 24 2.86 -1.41 5.66
N GLN A 25 3.94 -0.91 5.07
CA GLN A 25 4.66 0.27 5.57
C GLN A 25 3.73 1.50 5.63
N ARG A 26 2.87 1.70 4.61
CA ARG A 26 1.91 2.83 4.56
C ARG A 26 0.80 2.68 5.59
N ASN A 27 0.28 1.47 5.78
CA ASN A 27 -0.68 1.21 6.85
C ASN A 27 -0.10 1.52 8.24
N SER A 28 1.17 1.19 8.47
CA SER A 28 1.88 1.53 9.71
C SER A 28 2.07 3.03 9.86
N LEU A 29 2.47 3.73 8.79
CA LEU A 29 2.62 5.18 8.79
C LEU A 29 1.28 5.89 9.07
N LEU A 30 0.21 5.49 8.38
CA LEU A 30 -1.15 5.98 8.63
C LEU A 30 -1.53 5.79 10.10
N SER A 31 -1.30 4.59 10.65
CA SER A 31 -1.62 4.32 12.05
C SER A 31 -0.88 5.24 13.01
N MET A 32 0.43 5.44 12.81
CA MET A 32 1.22 6.32 13.68
C MET A 32 0.84 7.80 13.50
N GLY A 33 0.51 8.22 12.27
CA GLY A 33 0.10 9.58 11.95
C GLY A 33 -1.25 9.93 12.56
N ILE A 34 -2.24 9.04 12.44
CA ILE A 34 -3.55 9.20 13.08
C ILE A 34 -3.37 9.34 14.60
N ASN A 35 -2.64 8.41 15.24
CA ASN A 35 -2.42 8.45 16.69
C ASN A 35 -1.72 9.75 17.17
N TYR A 36 -0.89 10.36 16.32
CA TYR A 36 -0.25 11.64 16.59
C TYR A 36 -1.27 12.79 16.49
N LEU A 37 -2.02 12.85 15.39
CA LEU A 37 -2.99 13.92 15.13
C LEU A 37 -4.20 13.90 16.06
N GLU A 38 -4.62 12.73 16.55
CA GLU A 38 -5.72 12.61 17.53
C GLU A 38 -5.44 13.34 18.85
N ARG A 39 -4.17 13.64 19.15
CA ARG A 39 -3.76 14.38 20.34
C ARG A 39 -3.79 15.90 20.14
N LEU A 40 -4.06 16.35 18.91
CA LEU A 40 -4.02 17.75 18.49
C LEU A 40 -5.45 18.17 18.10
N PRO A 41 -6.17 18.95 18.93
CA PRO A 41 -7.55 19.34 18.65
C PRO A 41 -7.74 20.02 17.28
N GLY A 42 -6.74 20.77 16.82
CA GLY A 42 -6.75 21.44 15.51
C GLY A 42 -6.66 20.51 14.30
N ASP A 43 -6.24 19.26 14.49
CA ASP A 43 -5.95 18.32 13.40
C ASP A 43 -6.90 17.10 13.37
N LEU A 44 -7.95 17.10 14.20
CA LEU A 44 -8.91 15.99 14.29
C LEU A 44 -9.61 15.68 12.95
N SER A 45 -9.83 16.69 12.11
CA SER A 45 -10.40 16.52 10.77
C SER A 45 -9.45 15.75 9.84
N VAL A 46 -8.15 16.03 9.92
CA VAL A 46 -7.11 15.32 9.18
C VAL A 46 -6.96 13.89 9.71
N ALA A 47 -6.96 13.71 11.03
CA ALA A 47 -6.94 12.39 11.66
C ALA A 47 -8.10 11.51 11.19
N SER A 48 -9.32 12.05 11.19
CA SER A 48 -10.53 11.35 10.75
C SER A 48 -10.46 10.94 9.28
N ARG A 49 -9.98 11.83 8.40
CA ARG A 49 -9.77 11.53 6.98
C ARG A 49 -8.76 10.40 6.77
N LEU A 50 -7.61 10.46 7.46
CA LEU A 50 -6.59 9.39 7.39
C LEU A 50 -7.12 8.06 7.94
N MET A 51 -7.99 8.09 8.95
CA MET A 51 -8.64 6.90 9.50
C MET A 51 -9.55 6.22 8.47
N ILE A 52 -10.35 7.00 7.72
CA ILE A 52 -11.19 6.49 6.64
C ILE A 52 -10.32 5.83 5.55
N ILE A 53 -9.24 6.48 5.13
CA ILE A 53 -8.30 5.92 4.14
C ILE A 53 -7.70 4.61 4.63
N ARG A 54 -7.24 4.57 5.89
CA ARG A 54 -6.67 3.37 6.50
C ARG A 54 -7.68 2.21 6.55
N TYR A 55 -8.95 2.50 6.83
CA TYR A 55 -10.00 1.50 6.78
C TYR A 55 -10.13 0.91 5.37
N HIS A 56 -10.25 1.75 4.34
CA HIS A 56 -10.37 1.29 2.96
C HIS A 56 -9.16 0.49 2.48
N LEU A 57 -7.94 0.92 2.86
CA LEU A 57 -6.71 0.15 2.61
C LEU A 57 -6.82 -1.27 3.18
N ARG A 58 -7.17 -1.41 4.46
CA ARG A 58 -7.25 -2.73 5.11
C ARG A 58 -8.28 -3.64 4.45
N VAL A 59 -9.43 -3.09 4.07
CA VAL A 59 -10.49 -3.83 3.39
C VAL A 59 -10.04 -4.28 1.99
N SER A 60 -9.52 -3.35 1.18
CA SER A 60 -9.07 -3.67 -0.18
C SER A 60 -7.90 -4.65 -0.19
N LEU A 61 -6.92 -4.49 0.70
CA LEU A 61 -5.79 -5.41 0.81
C LEU A 61 -6.25 -6.81 1.19
N ARG A 62 -7.18 -6.94 2.15
CA ARG A 62 -7.75 -8.24 2.54
C ARG A 62 -8.49 -8.90 1.37
N LYS A 63 -9.29 -8.14 0.62
CA LYS A 63 -10.03 -8.65 -0.55
C LYS A 63 -9.07 -9.14 -1.64
N LEU A 64 -8.13 -8.30 -2.07
CA LEU A 64 -7.18 -8.62 -3.14
C LEU A 64 -6.28 -9.80 -2.75
N THR A 65 -5.86 -9.88 -1.48
CA THR A 65 -5.06 -11.01 -0.99
C THR A 65 -5.84 -12.31 -1.00
N ALA A 66 -7.13 -12.27 -0.62
CA ALA A 66 -7.99 -13.45 -0.66
C ALA A 66 -8.20 -13.94 -2.10
N GLU A 67 -8.44 -13.02 -3.03
CA GLU A 67 -8.61 -13.31 -4.46
C GLU A 67 -7.32 -13.88 -5.08
N ALA A 68 -6.16 -13.30 -4.75
CA ALA A 68 -4.86 -13.77 -5.26
C ALA A 68 -4.44 -15.14 -4.71
N ARG A 69 -4.80 -15.46 -3.45
CA ARG A 69 -4.47 -16.75 -2.81
C ARG A 69 -5.45 -17.88 -3.10
N ALA A 70 -6.56 -17.60 -3.79
CA ALA A 70 -7.57 -18.60 -4.10
C ALA A 70 -7.07 -19.72 -5.04
N LYS A 71 -5.96 -19.51 -5.75
CA LYS A 71 -5.39 -20.49 -6.70
C LYS A 71 -3.93 -20.83 -6.36
N PRO A 72 -3.60 -22.12 -6.16
CA PRO A 72 -2.22 -22.54 -5.94
C PRO A 72 -1.34 -22.26 -7.18
N ALA A 73 -0.13 -21.75 -6.96
CA ALA A 73 0.84 -21.42 -8.01
C ALA A 73 1.17 -22.61 -8.96
N ALA A 74 0.97 -23.85 -8.50
CA ALA A 74 1.33 -25.06 -9.23
C ALA A 74 0.54 -25.31 -10.52
N ASN A 75 -0.65 -24.69 -10.68
CA ASN A 75 -1.55 -24.93 -11.82
C ASN A 75 -1.97 -23.63 -12.53
N MET A 76 -1.14 -22.58 -12.47
CA MET A 76 -1.51 -21.29 -13.05
C MET A 76 -1.53 -21.34 -14.58
N THR A 77 -2.70 -21.04 -15.13
CA THR A 77 -2.87 -20.76 -16.54
C THR A 77 -2.35 -19.36 -16.88
N PRO A 78 -2.11 -19.05 -18.17
CA PRO A 78 -1.79 -17.67 -18.58
C PRO A 78 -2.82 -16.63 -18.10
N ASP A 79 -4.10 -17.01 -18.05
CA ASP A 79 -5.16 -16.15 -17.53
C ASP A 79 -5.02 -15.91 -16.02
N ASP A 80 -4.56 -16.90 -15.26
CA ASP A 80 -4.29 -16.73 -13.83
C ASP A 80 -3.13 -15.76 -13.57
N VAL A 81 -2.06 -15.85 -14.37
CA VAL A 81 -0.93 -14.91 -14.31
C VAL A 81 -1.39 -13.50 -14.67
N LYS A 82 -2.25 -13.36 -15.69
CA LYS A 82 -2.86 -12.06 -16.05
C LYS A 82 -3.70 -11.48 -14.91
N GLN A 83 -4.48 -12.32 -14.21
CA GLN A 83 -5.26 -11.88 -13.04
C GLN A 83 -4.36 -11.47 -11.88
N GLN A 84 -3.26 -12.18 -11.63
CA GLN A 84 -2.28 -11.75 -10.64
C GLN A 84 -1.71 -10.37 -10.97
N TRP A 85 -1.32 -10.12 -12.23
CA TRP A 85 -0.88 -8.79 -12.66
C TRP A 85 -1.93 -7.72 -12.45
N LEU A 86 -3.21 -8.02 -12.73
CA LEU A 86 -4.30 -7.09 -12.46
C LEU A 86 -4.39 -6.73 -10.97
N HIS A 87 -4.31 -7.72 -10.08
CA HIS A 87 -4.32 -7.47 -8.64
C HIS A 87 -3.10 -6.66 -8.19
N ILE A 88 -1.91 -6.94 -8.73
CA ILE A 88 -0.68 -6.17 -8.44
C ILE A 88 -0.87 -4.71 -8.85
N HIS A 89 -1.44 -4.45 -10.03
CA HIS A 89 -1.75 -3.08 -10.47
C HIS A 89 -2.77 -2.40 -9.57
N GLN A 90 -3.79 -3.11 -9.08
CA GLN A 90 -4.75 -2.57 -8.13
C GLN A 90 -4.11 -2.22 -6.78
N LEU A 91 -3.23 -3.08 -6.27
CA LEU A 91 -2.44 -2.80 -5.06
C LEU A 91 -1.54 -1.59 -5.25
N PHE A 92 -0.89 -1.48 -6.41
CA PHE A 92 -0.04 -0.35 -6.74
C PHE A 92 -0.83 0.96 -6.87
N PHE A 93 -2.02 0.92 -7.45
CA PHE A 93 -2.92 2.07 -7.52
C PHE A 93 -3.34 2.53 -6.11
N LEU A 94 -3.71 1.60 -5.23
CA LEU A 94 -4.03 1.91 -3.83
C LEU A 94 -2.85 2.58 -3.11
N LEU A 95 -1.62 2.10 -3.34
CA LEU A 95 -0.43 2.71 -2.77
C LEU A 95 -0.29 4.18 -3.21
N ARG A 96 -0.42 4.47 -4.50
CA ARG A 96 -0.35 5.84 -5.02
C ARG A 96 -1.45 6.75 -4.47
N GLN A 97 -2.66 6.21 -4.30
CA GLN A 97 -3.75 6.97 -3.68
C GLN A 97 -3.43 7.32 -2.22
N ILE A 98 -2.84 6.40 -1.46
CA ILE A 98 -2.42 6.67 -0.08
C ILE A 98 -1.34 7.74 -0.04
N ASP A 99 -0.32 7.62 -0.89
CA ASP A 99 0.76 8.60 -0.95
C ASP A 99 0.21 10.01 -1.28
N ALA A 100 -0.71 10.13 -2.25
CA ALA A 100 -1.36 11.40 -2.57
C ALA A 100 -2.20 11.97 -1.41
N GLU A 101 -2.91 11.12 -0.68
CA GLU A 101 -3.70 11.56 0.46
C GLU A 101 -2.82 12.00 1.65
N LEU A 102 -1.69 11.31 1.88
CA LEU A 102 -0.68 11.70 2.88
C LEU A 102 0.00 13.02 2.53
N GLU A 103 0.32 13.24 1.25
CA GLU A 103 0.83 14.51 0.74
C GLU A 103 -0.17 15.63 0.96
N LYS A 104 -1.44 15.43 0.58
CA LYS A 104 -2.51 16.41 0.82
C LYS A 104 -2.76 16.65 2.30
N ALA A 105 -2.68 15.65 3.17
CA ALA A 105 -2.76 15.84 4.62
C ALA A 105 -1.62 16.69 5.16
N SER A 106 -0.40 16.50 4.63
CA SER A 106 0.77 17.30 4.98
C SER A 106 0.67 18.74 4.45
N GLY A 107 -0.03 18.95 3.34
CA GLY A 107 -0.36 20.29 2.85
C GLY A 107 -1.39 21.03 3.71
N VAL A 108 -2.27 20.30 4.40
CA VAL A 108 -3.36 20.88 5.22
C VAL A 108 -2.96 21.09 6.69
N SER A 109 -2.08 20.25 7.22
CA SER A 109 -1.65 20.30 8.63
C SER A 109 -0.14 20.51 8.74
N ASP A 110 0.27 21.66 9.28
CA ASP A 110 1.68 21.96 9.54
C ASP A 110 2.27 21.01 10.59
N ASN A 111 1.50 20.66 11.62
CA ASN A 111 1.90 19.68 12.64
C ASN A 111 2.16 18.31 12.00
N PHE A 112 1.28 17.86 11.11
CA PHE A 112 1.47 16.59 10.40
C PHE A 112 2.68 16.62 9.47
N ARG A 113 2.89 17.73 8.76
CA ARG A 113 4.06 17.92 7.88
C ARG A 113 5.36 17.83 8.67
N GLN A 114 5.47 18.58 9.76
CA GLN A 114 6.65 18.56 10.63
C GLN A 114 6.88 17.17 11.21
N TRP A 115 5.80 16.49 11.65
CA TRP A 115 5.90 15.13 12.13
C TRP A 115 6.44 14.16 11.06
N CYS A 116 5.97 14.27 9.81
CA CYS A 116 6.49 13.48 8.68
C CYS A 116 7.98 13.73 8.43
N GLU A 117 8.45 14.97 8.52
CA GLU A 117 9.86 15.36 8.32
C GLU A 117 10.80 14.79 9.38
N THR A 118 10.31 14.60 10.62
CA THR A 118 11.09 13.97 11.70
C THR A 118 11.25 12.45 11.54
N ARG A 119 10.54 11.82 10.60
CA ARG A 119 10.63 10.37 10.38
C ARG A 119 11.81 10.02 9.46
N PRO A 120 12.52 8.91 9.72
CA PRO A 120 13.61 8.47 8.86
C PRO A 120 13.12 8.32 7.40
N GLN A 121 13.88 8.89 6.45
CA GLN A 121 13.53 8.93 5.01
C GLN A 121 13.19 7.56 4.41
N ARG A 122 13.68 6.44 4.99
CA ARG A 122 13.31 5.08 4.57
C ARG A 122 11.81 4.76 4.68
N VAL A 123 11.07 5.45 5.56
CA VAL A 123 9.63 5.22 5.76
C VAL A 123 8.77 6.11 4.84
N TYR A 124 9.30 7.26 4.38
CA TYR A 124 8.51 8.28 3.67
C TYR A 124 8.99 8.56 2.23
N LYS A 125 10.31 8.62 1.95
CA LYS A 125 10.85 8.97 0.62
C LYS A 125 10.99 7.78 -0.35
N SER A 126 10.82 6.55 0.13
CA SER A 126 11.20 5.35 -0.64
C SER A 126 10.28 5.01 -1.83
N SER A 127 9.19 5.72 -2.11
CA SER A 127 8.22 5.32 -3.15
C SER A 127 7.89 6.34 -4.23
N LEU A 128 8.47 7.54 -4.20
CA LEU A 128 8.28 8.52 -5.28
C LEU A 128 9.37 8.48 -6.37
N VAL A 129 10.45 7.70 -6.19
CA VAL A 129 11.68 7.87 -7.00
C VAL A 129 12.06 6.65 -7.88
N HIS A 130 11.40 5.49 -7.76
CA HIS A 130 11.90 4.27 -8.44
C HIS A 130 10.91 3.56 -9.36
N LEU A 131 10.03 4.30 -10.05
CA LEU A 131 9.21 3.76 -11.15
C LEU A 131 9.10 4.74 -12.34
N ASN A 132 10.22 5.39 -12.68
CA ASN A 132 10.43 5.98 -14.00
C ASN A 132 11.57 5.24 -14.69
#